data_AF-A0A821GBZ4-F1
#
_entry.id   AF-A0A821GBZ4-F1
#
_cell.length_a   1.000
_cell.length_b   1.000
_cell.length_c   1.000
_cell.angle_alpha   90.00
_cell.angle_beta   90.00
_cell.angle_gamma   90.00
#
_symmetry.space_group_name_H-M   'P 1'
#
loop_
_entity.id
_entity.type
_entity.pdbx_description
1 polymer ?
#
loop_
_entity_poly.entity_id
_entity_poly.type
_entity_poly.pdbx_seq_one_letter_code
_entity_poly.pdbx_strand_id
1 'polypeptide(L)'
;EPSRFNLARDTYTFCVKCFNSIESESIFVGDDPTQALVEISKKLFLLAKNDIQEPEIMIDCIICTRRWHQICALHLDQIWPEGFICNTYIRKYNIKRKENRYIAQQLTVTDFSSRLEERVNKFLLDKDCHEGRVTIRVLASSDKIYGYPYRTKAIFAFQEIEGVDVVFFGMYVQEYDECCPTPNTHRVYISYLDTVHFFRPKLYRQDVYHEILISYLDYAKQHGYMYAHLWACPTSKDFDYIFHCHPPEQRLPKLKHLRDWCRKMLYRAIAEHIAIDYKITVFHVIELVIRFLA
;
A
#
# COMPACT_ATOMS: atom_id res chain seq x y z
N GLU A 1 0.29 22.68 28.05
CA GLU A 1 -0.29 23.45 26.92
C GLU A 1 0.56 23.20 25.68
N PRO A 2 0.00 22.73 24.56
CA PRO A 2 0.75 22.66 23.32
C PRO A 2 0.97 24.09 22.84
N SER A 3 2.22 24.50 22.78
CA SER A 3 2.64 25.85 22.44
C SER A 3 2.08 26.28 21.08
N ARG A 4 1.27 27.35 21.08
CA ARG A 4 0.74 28.05 19.90
C ARG A 4 1.82 28.60 18.94
N PHE A 5 3.10 28.34 19.18
CA PHE A 5 4.23 28.85 18.40
C PHE A 5 4.80 27.88 17.34
N ASN A 6 4.29 26.65 17.24
CA ASN A 6 4.77 25.66 16.24
C ASN A 6 3.87 25.48 15.01
N LEU A 7 2.72 26.16 14.92
CA LEU A 7 1.81 26.01 13.78
C LEU A 7 2.24 26.79 12.52
N ALA A 8 3.25 27.66 12.62
CA ALA A 8 3.57 28.61 11.55
C ALA A 8 4.82 28.28 10.71
N ARG A 9 5.67 27.32 11.12
CA ARG A 9 6.95 27.13 10.40
C ARG A 9 6.88 26.18 9.21
N ASP A 10 5.97 25.19 9.21
CA ASP A 10 5.96 24.16 8.16
C ASP A 10 4.56 23.80 7.62
N THR A 11 3.50 24.50 8.03
CA THR A 11 2.11 24.10 7.71
C THR A 11 1.65 24.60 6.33
N TYR A 12 2.06 25.80 5.92
CA TYR A 12 1.60 26.41 4.66
C TYR A 12 2.78 26.80 3.77
N THR A 13 2.89 26.13 2.64
CA THR A 13 3.93 26.38 1.64
C THR A 13 3.30 26.89 0.34
N PHE A 14 3.86 27.98 -0.21
CA PHE A 14 3.46 28.53 -1.50
C PHE A 14 4.64 28.55 -2.44
N CYS A 15 4.44 28.15 -3.70
CA CYS A 15 5.44 28.42 -4.72
C CYS A 15 5.55 29.95 -4.91
N VAL A 16 6.75 30.42 -5.27
CA VAL A 16 7.04 31.86 -5.43
C VAL A 16 6.04 32.57 -6.35
N LYS A 17 5.64 31.90 -7.44
CA LYS A 17 4.67 32.45 -8.39
C LYS A 17 3.30 32.69 -7.76
N CYS A 18 2.75 31.72 -7.04
CA CYS A 18 1.43 31.84 -6.41
C CYS A 18 1.45 32.79 -5.20
N PHE A 19 2.55 32.83 -4.45
CA PHE A 19 2.71 33.77 -3.34
C PHE A 19 2.67 35.23 -3.84
N ASN A 20 3.35 35.50 -4.95
CA ASN A 20 3.44 36.85 -5.54
C ASN A 20 2.17 37.27 -6.29
N SER A 21 1.33 36.34 -6.74
CA SER A 21 0.06 36.69 -7.42
C SER A 21 -1.02 37.21 -6.48
N ILE A 22 -0.87 37.02 -5.17
CA ILE A 22 -1.80 37.56 -4.17
C ILE A 22 -1.47 39.04 -3.99
N GLU A 23 -2.41 39.95 -4.21
CA GLU A 23 -2.14 41.40 -4.08
C GLU A 23 -2.12 41.88 -2.62
N SER A 24 -2.83 41.19 -1.72
CA SER A 24 -2.92 41.55 -0.31
C SER A 24 -1.62 41.29 0.47
N GLU A 25 -1.41 42.07 1.53
CA GLU A 25 -0.30 41.92 2.49
C GLU A 25 -0.44 40.69 3.41
N SER A 26 -1.63 40.07 3.41
CA SER A 26 -1.95 38.84 4.13
C SER A 26 -2.47 37.77 3.18
N ILE A 27 -2.28 36.51 3.55
CA ILE A 27 -2.79 35.32 2.87
C ILE A 27 -3.79 34.62 3.80
N PHE A 28 -4.97 34.31 3.28
CA PHE A 28 -5.98 33.53 3.99
C PHE A 28 -5.77 32.05 3.70
N VAL A 29 -5.54 31.26 4.74
CA VAL A 29 -5.25 29.82 4.63
C VAL A 29 -6.23 29.01 5.47
N GLY A 30 -6.51 27.78 5.05
CA GLY A 30 -7.33 26.85 5.81
C GLY A 30 -7.14 25.44 5.28
N ASP A 31 -7.22 24.45 6.17
CA ASP A 31 -6.96 23.04 5.84
C ASP A 31 -8.22 22.36 5.27
N ASP A 32 -9.40 22.88 5.61
CA ASP A 32 -10.70 22.34 5.22
C ASP A 32 -11.61 23.50 4.75
N PRO A 33 -12.34 23.35 3.62
CA PRO A 33 -13.29 24.35 3.13
C PRO A 33 -14.39 24.75 4.13
N THR A 34 -14.67 23.89 5.11
CA THR A 34 -15.68 24.11 6.17
C THR A 34 -15.14 24.87 7.37
N GLN A 35 -13.82 25.06 7.46
CA GLN A 35 -13.18 25.80 8.55
C GLN A 35 -13.02 27.29 8.21
N ALA A 36 -13.07 28.13 9.24
CA ALA A 36 -12.77 29.55 9.08
C ALA A 36 -11.32 29.74 8.66
N LEU A 37 -11.10 30.54 7.62
CA LEU A 37 -9.77 30.83 7.12
C LEU A 37 -8.97 31.64 8.15
N VAL A 38 -7.72 31.25 8.35
CA VAL A 38 -6.74 31.96 9.17
C VAL A 38 -6.02 32.97 8.29
N GLU A 39 -6.02 34.24 8.70
CA GLU A 39 -5.23 35.28 8.05
C GLU A 39 -3.78 35.24 8.54
N ILE A 40 -2.83 35.08 7.61
CA ILE A 40 -1.39 35.08 7.90
C ILE A 40 -0.71 36.19 7.10
N SER A 41 -0.02 37.09 7.77
CA SER A 41 0.75 38.14 7.10
C SER A 41 1.87 37.53 6.25
N LYS A 42 2.05 38.04 5.02
CA LYS A 42 3.14 37.63 4.12
C LYS A 42 4.53 37.78 4.73
N LYS A 43 4.70 38.73 5.65
CA LYS A 43 5.98 38.98 6.36
C LYS A 43 6.40 37.83 7.28
N LEU A 44 5.48 36.92 7.62
CA LEU A 44 5.75 35.74 8.43
C LEU A 44 6.27 34.56 7.61
N PHE A 45 6.12 34.60 6.28
CA PHE A 45 6.64 33.55 5.41
C PHE A 45 8.14 33.73 5.17
N LEU A 46 8.87 32.62 5.23
CA LEU A 46 10.31 32.59 4.97
C LEU A 46 10.55 32.07 3.57
N LEU A 47 11.35 32.79 2.79
CA LEU A 47 11.82 32.30 1.50
C LEU A 47 12.79 31.15 1.75
N ALA A 48 12.42 29.96 1.29
CA ALA A 48 13.23 28.75 1.40
C ALA A 48 13.34 28.06 0.03
N LYS A 49 14.34 27.19 -0.10
CA LYS A 49 14.48 26.28 -1.23
C LYS A 49 14.20 24.88 -0.74
N ASN A 50 13.46 24.10 -1.54
CA ASN A 50 13.17 22.71 -1.23
C ASN A 50 14.37 21.82 -1.64
N ASP A 51 15.49 21.98 -0.94
CA ASP A 51 16.74 21.26 -1.16
C ASP A 51 17.33 20.64 0.12
N ILE A 52 16.52 20.57 1.18
CA ILE A 52 16.87 19.87 2.41
C ILE A 52 16.75 18.37 2.15
N GLN A 53 17.86 17.65 2.35
CA GLN A 53 17.89 16.19 2.34
C GLN A 53 18.22 15.71 3.75
N GLU A 54 17.31 14.96 4.35
CA GLU A 54 17.53 14.37 5.67
C GLU A 54 18.48 13.18 5.54
N PRO A 55 19.62 13.15 6.27
CA PRO A 55 20.53 12.02 6.23
C PRO A 55 19.92 10.80 6.92
N GLU A 56 20.25 9.61 6.45
CA GLU A 56 19.84 8.37 7.11
C GLU A 56 20.35 8.29 8.55
N ILE A 57 19.54 7.68 9.41
CA ILE A 57 19.92 7.42 10.81
C ILE A 57 21.06 6.41 10.84
N MET A 58 22.06 6.72 11.66
CA MET A 58 23.23 5.88 11.89
C MET A 58 23.18 5.27 13.29
N ILE A 59 23.60 4.02 13.41
CA ILE A 59 23.72 3.29 14.67
C ILE A 59 25.13 2.70 14.82
N ASP A 60 25.54 2.46 16.07
CA ASP A 60 26.88 1.96 16.38
C ASP A 60 26.81 0.52 16.87
N CYS A 61 27.74 -0.30 16.38
CA CYS A 61 27.90 -1.65 16.92
C CYS A 61 28.41 -1.58 18.36
N ILE A 62 27.69 -2.18 19.32
CA ILE A 62 28.05 -2.13 20.74
C ILE A 62 29.37 -2.85 21.07
N ILE A 63 29.92 -3.64 20.14
CA ILE A 63 31.20 -4.35 20.33
C ILE A 63 32.36 -3.63 19.65
N CYS A 64 32.21 -3.25 18.38
CA CYS A 64 33.32 -2.72 17.59
C CYS A 64 33.25 -1.22 17.29
N THR A 65 32.20 -0.55 17.79
CA THR A 65 31.93 0.90 17.70
C THR A 65 31.91 1.48 16.28
N ARG A 66 32.01 0.65 15.24
CA ARG A 66 31.80 1.07 13.85
C ARG A 66 30.36 1.50 13.65
N ARG A 67 30.17 2.57 12.88
CA ARG A 67 28.88 3.14 12.49
C ARG A 67 28.29 2.40 11.29
N TRP A 68 26.98 2.23 11.29
CA TRP A 68 26.20 1.59 10.23
C TRP A 68 24.94 2.39 9.97
N HIS A 69 24.47 2.44 8.72
CA HIS A 69 23.11 2.92 8.46
C HIS A 69 22.11 1.98 9.15
N GLN A 70 21.15 2.54 9.88
CA GLN A 70 20.14 1.76 10.60
C GLN A 70 19.35 0.84 9.66
N ILE A 71 19.02 1.33 8.47
CA ILE A 71 18.32 0.58 7.42
C ILE A 71 19.17 -0.57 6.92
N CYS A 72 20.45 -0.34 6.56
CA CYS A 72 21.35 -1.43 6.12
C CYS A 72 21.57 -2.49 7.22
N ALA A 73 21.55 -2.08 8.48
CA ALA A 73 21.69 -2.97 9.62
C ALA A 73 20.40 -3.74 9.94
N LEU A 74 19.26 -3.31 9.39
CA LEU A 74 17.90 -3.77 9.71
C LEU A 74 17.69 -3.87 11.22
N HIS A 75 18.06 -2.82 11.97
CA HIS A 75 17.99 -2.80 13.43
C HIS A 75 16.94 -1.83 13.94
N LEU A 76 16.08 -2.34 14.83
CA LEU A 76 15.06 -1.58 15.54
C LEU A 76 15.16 -1.93 17.02
N ASP A 77 15.26 -0.91 17.88
CA ASP A 77 15.37 -1.09 19.33
C ASP A 77 14.12 -1.74 19.93
N GLN A 78 12.97 -1.62 19.25
CA GLN A 78 11.73 -2.32 19.62
C GLN A 78 11.86 -3.85 19.47
N ILE A 79 12.71 -4.32 18.55
CA ILE A 79 12.96 -5.75 18.34
C ILE A 79 14.11 -6.22 19.23
N TRP A 80 15.23 -5.47 19.21
CA TRP A 80 16.47 -5.78 19.92
C TRP A 80 16.89 -4.62 20.83
N PRO A 81 16.28 -4.49 22.01
CA PRO A 81 16.57 -3.38 22.94
C PRO A 81 17.97 -3.47 23.55
N GLU A 82 18.64 -4.62 23.46
CA GLU A 82 20.00 -4.83 23.97
C GLU A 82 21.07 -4.13 23.11
N GLY A 83 20.67 -3.57 21.96
CA GLY A 83 21.52 -2.81 21.05
C GLY A 83 22.03 -3.61 19.86
N PHE A 84 22.59 -2.89 18.89
CA PHE A 84 23.02 -3.45 17.62
C PHE A 84 24.41 -4.12 17.71
N ILE A 85 24.51 -5.35 17.21
CA ILE A 85 25.79 -6.05 17.00
C ILE A 85 25.96 -6.33 15.51
N CYS A 86 27.05 -5.89 14.90
CA CYS A 86 27.24 -6.09 13.46
C CYS A 86 27.47 -7.56 13.07
N ASN A 87 27.14 -7.91 11.82
CA ASN A 87 27.21 -9.29 11.31
C ASN A 87 28.61 -9.91 11.42
N THR A 88 29.68 -9.11 11.30
CA THR A 88 31.06 -9.58 11.50
C THR A 88 31.26 -10.18 12.89
N TYR A 89 30.76 -9.50 13.93
CA TYR A 89 30.96 -9.90 15.31
C TYR A 89 29.98 -10.99 15.76
N ILE A 90 28.78 -11.01 15.18
CA ILE A 90 27.84 -12.12 15.33
C ILE A 90 28.46 -13.42 14.85
N ARG A 91 29.04 -13.42 13.65
CA ARG A 91 29.72 -14.60 13.09
C ARG A 91 30.96 -14.98 13.89
N LYS A 92 31.79 -13.99 14.27
CA LYS A 92 33.03 -14.22 15.01
C LYS A 92 32.81 -14.88 16.38
N TYR A 93 31.78 -14.45 17.11
CA TYR A 93 31.48 -14.94 18.45
C TYR A 93 30.31 -15.92 18.50
N ASN A 94 29.80 -16.35 17.34
CA ASN A 94 28.64 -17.25 17.22
C ASN A 94 27.44 -16.78 18.06
N ILE A 95 27.15 -15.48 18.03
CA ILE A 95 26.10 -14.87 18.84
C ILE A 95 24.75 -15.23 18.24
N LYS A 96 23.88 -15.87 19.03
CA LYS A 96 22.48 -16.09 18.65
C LYS A 96 21.68 -14.83 18.97
N ARG A 97 21.28 -14.08 17.93
CA ARG A 97 20.34 -12.97 18.11
C ARG A 97 18.99 -13.52 18.59
N LYS A 98 18.30 -12.73 19.41
CA LYS A 98 16.88 -12.94 19.70
C LYS A 98 16.10 -12.94 18.38
N GLU A 99 15.16 -13.85 18.21
CA GLU A 99 14.36 -13.92 17.00
C GLU A 99 13.44 -12.69 16.87
N ASN A 100 13.25 -12.22 15.63
CA ASN A 100 12.29 -11.17 15.35
C ASN A 100 10.86 -11.73 15.44
N ARG A 101 10.05 -11.22 16.37
CA ARG A 101 8.64 -11.59 16.52
C ARG A 101 7.69 -10.73 15.69
N TYR A 102 8.17 -9.62 15.14
CA TYR A 102 7.42 -8.69 14.32
C TYR A 102 7.59 -9.05 12.84
N ILE A 103 7.15 -10.26 12.49
CA ILE A 103 7.17 -10.80 11.12
C ILE A 103 5.74 -10.99 10.61
N ALA A 104 5.54 -10.91 9.31
CA ALA A 104 4.24 -11.00 8.65
C ALA A 104 3.50 -12.30 9.01
N GLN A 105 4.25 -13.40 9.19
CA GLN A 105 3.69 -14.69 9.58
C GLN A 105 3.01 -14.67 10.97
N GLN A 106 3.49 -13.82 11.89
CA GLN A 106 2.97 -13.67 13.25
C GLN A 106 1.74 -12.74 13.32
N LEU A 107 1.38 -12.06 12.23
CA LEU A 107 0.16 -11.27 12.17
C LEU A 107 -1.08 -12.15 12.16
N THR A 108 -2.18 -11.62 12.70
CA THR A 108 -3.48 -12.31 12.80
C THR A 108 -3.91 -12.90 11.46
N VAL A 109 -4.20 -14.20 11.49
CA VAL A 109 -4.70 -14.95 10.34
C VAL A 109 -6.23 -14.95 10.35
N THR A 110 -6.81 -14.76 9.17
CA THR A 110 -8.25 -14.90 8.91
C THR A 110 -8.47 -15.97 7.85
N ASP A 111 -9.63 -16.62 7.83
CA ASP A 111 -9.97 -17.60 6.79
C ASP A 111 -9.84 -17.01 5.38
N PHE A 112 -10.25 -15.75 5.23
CA PHE A 112 -10.07 -14.98 4.00
C PHE A 112 -8.60 -14.86 3.60
N SER A 113 -7.74 -14.39 4.50
CA SER A 113 -6.32 -14.22 4.20
C SER A 113 -5.61 -15.54 3.92
N SER A 114 -5.98 -16.61 4.62
CA SER A 114 -5.43 -17.95 4.39
C SER A 114 -5.74 -18.47 3.00
N ARG A 115 -6.97 -18.31 2.52
CA ARG A 115 -7.35 -18.73 1.16
C ARG A 115 -6.56 -18.01 0.08
N LEU A 116 -6.37 -16.70 0.25
CA LEU A 116 -5.53 -15.90 -0.66
C LEU A 116 -4.08 -16.39 -0.65
N GLU A 117 -3.53 -16.59 0.55
CA GLU A 117 -2.16 -17.08 0.74
C GLU A 117 -1.96 -18.47 0.12
N GLU A 118 -2.86 -19.41 0.37
CA GLU A 118 -2.83 -20.77 -0.16
C GLU A 118 -2.87 -20.78 -1.69
N ARG A 119 -3.76 -20.00 -2.30
CA ARG A 119 -3.87 -19.91 -3.76
C ARG A 119 -2.57 -19.40 -4.39
N VAL A 120 -1.99 -18.32 -3.85
CA VAL A 120 -0.75 -17.74 -4.37
C VAL A 120 0.42 -18.71 -4.22
N ASN A 121 0.58 -19.31 -3.04
CA ASN A 121 1.70 -20.25 -2.82
C ASN A 121 1.53 -21.53 -3.64
N LYS A 122 0.29 -22.03 -3.82
CA LYS A 122 0.03 -23.15 -4.73
C LYS A 122 0.42 -22.82 -6.16
N PHE A 123 0.04 -21.63 -6.67
CA PHE A 123 0.47 -21.17 -7.98
C PHE A 123 2.00 -21.16 -8.12
N LEU A 124 2.72 -20.68 -7.12
CA LEU A 124 4.19 -20.66 -7.13
C LEU A 124 4.78 -22.08 -7.12
N LEU A 125 4.22 -22.98 -6.30
CA LEU A 125 4.62 -24.40 -6.27
C LEU A 125 4.38 -25.09 -7.63
N ASP A 126 3.23 -24.84 -8.27
CA ASP A 126 2.91 -25.38 -9.60
C ASP A 126 3.85 -24.84 -10.70
N LYS A 127 4.56 -23.73 -10.43
CA LYS A 127 5.60 -23.15 -11.29
C LYS A 127 7.01 -23.57 -10.91
N ASP A 128 7.15 -24.56 -10.01
CA ASP A 128 8.42 -25.01 -9.44
C ASP A 128 9.24 -23.84 -8.82
N CYS A 129 8.52 -22.85 -8.26
CA CYS A 129 9.11 -21.68 -7.63
C CYS A 129 9.19 -21.88 -6.12
N HIS A 130 10.39 -22.09 -5.62
CA HIS A 130 10.68 -22.27 -4.19
C HIS A 130 11.26 -21.01 -3.52
N GLU A 131 11.34 -19.89 -4.24
CA GLU A 131 11.83 -18.62 -3.72
C GLU A 131 10.79 -17.94 -2.83
N GLY A 132 11.02 -17.94 -1.51
CA GLY A 132 10.37 -17.08 -0.53
C GLY A 132 8.85 -17.28 -0.42
N ARG A 133 8.37 -17.80 0.71
CA ARG A 133 6.93 -17.96 0.96
C ARG A 133 6.22 -16.61 0.92
N VAL A 134 5.08 -16.56 0.23
CA VAL A 134 4.18 -15.40 0.28
C VAL A 134 3.29 -15.51 1.51
N THR A 135 3.18 -14.42 2.25
CA THR A 135 2.28 -14.29 3.41
C THR A 135 1.27 -13.20 3.11
N ILE A 136 -0.04 -13.47 3.28
CA ILE A 136 -1.10 -12.47 3.02
C ILE A 136 -1.89 -12.24 4.30
N ARG A 137 -2.15 -10.97 4.64
CA ARG A 137 -2.81 -10.60 5.91
C ARG A 137 -3.82 -9.47 5.71
N VAL A 138 -4.90 -9.53 6.49
CA VAL A 138 -5.84 -8.41 6.66
C VAL A 138 -5.38 -7.59 7.85
N LEU A 139 -4.84 -6.40 7.59
CA LEU A 139 -4.27 -5.54 8.65
C LEU A 139 -5.33 -4.66 9.32
N ALA A 140 -6.43 -4.39 8.63
CA ALA A 140 -7.56 -3.64 9.17
C ALA A 140 -8.87 -4.13 8.55
N SER A 141 -9.93 -4.18 9.36
CA SER A 141 -11.29 -4.45 8.94
C SER A 141 -12.24 -3.67 9.83
N SER A 142 -13.09 -2.82 9.26
CA SER A 142 -14.05 -2.02 10.04
C SER A 142 -15.28 -1.65 9.23
N ASP A 143 -16.41 -1.49 9.92
CA ASP A 143 -17.64 -1.01 9.31
C ASP A 143 -17.65 0.52 9.22
N LYS A 144 -18.13 1.05 8.10
CA LYS A 144 -18.15 2.48 7.76
C LYS A 144 -19.49 2.83 7.12
N ILE A 145 -19.87 4.10 7.21
CA ILE A 145 -21.06 4.64 6.54
C ILE A 145 -20.66 5.95 5.86
N TYR A 146 -20.75 5.97 4.53
CA TYR A 146 -20.61 7.19 3.73
C TYR A 146 -21.65 7.17 2.63
N GLY A 147 -22.84 7.69 2.93
CA GLY A 147 -24.05 7.51 2.11
C GLY A 147 -24.66 6.10 2.23
N TYR A 148 -23.83 5.06 2.14
CA TYR A 148 -24.22 3.64 2.25
C TYR A 148 -23.33 2.91 3.29
N PRO A 149 -23.85 1.90 4.00
CA PRO A 149 -23.05 1.07 4.91
C PRO A 149 -22.16 0.10 4.13
N TYR A 150 -20.91 -0.03 4.53
CA TYR A 150 -19.97 -0.99 3.97
C TYR A 150 -18.90 -1.40 4.97
N ARG A 151 -18.27 -2.55 4.73
CA ARG A 151 -17.06 -2.96 5.44
C ARG A 151 -15.83 -2.60 4.62
N THR A 152 -14.89 -1.86 5.22
CA THR A 152 -13.59 -1.63 4.60
C THR A 152 -12.57 -2.65 5.11
N LYS A 153 -11.72 -3.16 4.21
CA LYS A 153 -10.59 -4.02 4.58
C LYS A 153 -9.30 -3.53 3.93
N ALA A 154 -8.19 -3.69 4.65
CA ALA A 154 -6.83 -3.44 4.16
C ALA A 154 -6.06 -4.77 4.09
N ILE A 155 -5.71 -5.20 2.89
CA ILE A 155 -5.05 -6.49 2.60
C ILE A 155 -3.64 -6.23 2.10
N PHE A 156 -2.65 -6.89 2.69
CA PHE A 156 -1.24 -6.75 2.30
C PHE A 156 -0.61 -8.12 2.06
N ALA A 157 0.29 -8.18 1.08
CA ALA A 157 1.09 -9.36 0.79
C ALA A 157 2.58 -9.07 1.00
N PHE A 158 3.25 -10.03 1.63
CA PHE A 158 4.65 -10.01 2.02
C PHE A 158 5.34 -11.23 1.41
N GLN A 159 6.61 -11.08 1.06
CA GLN A 159 7.47 -12.19 0.69
C GLN A 159 8.71 -12.19 1.57
N GLU A 160 9.09 -13.36 2.06
CA GLU A 160 10.39 -13.53 2.71
C GLU A 160 11.51 -13.51 1.66
N ILE A 161 12.35 -12.48 1.70
CA ILE A 161 13.53 -12.34 0.83
C ILE A 161 14.76 -12.28 1.73
N GLU A 162 15.66 -13.26 1.58
CA GLU A 162 16.91 -13.33 2.36
C GLU A 162 16.68 -13.31 3.88
N GLY A 163 15.59 -13.94 4.35
CA GLY A 163 15.21 -14.00 5.77
C GLY A 163 14.53 -12.73 6.30
N VAL A 164 14.11 -11.82 5.42
CA VAL A 164 13.45 -10.55 5.77
C VAL A 164 12.11 -10.46 5.08
N ASP A 165 11.07 -10.04 5.79
CA ASP A 165 9.77 -9.76 5.18
C ASP A 165 9.81 -8.49 4.34
N VAL A 166 9.44 -8.62 3.06
CA VAL A 166 9.30 -7.51 2.13
C VAL A 166 7.83 -7.41 1.71
N VAL A 167 7.16 -6.34 2.13
CA VAL A 167 5.83 -6.00 1.62
C VAL A 167 5.95 -5.64 0.14
N PHE A 168 5.07 -6.18 -0.70
CA PHE A 168 5.14 -5.95 -2.15
C PHE A 168 3.81 -5.59 -2.80
N PHE A 169 2.70 -5.78 -2.08
CA PHE A 169 1.35 -5.53 -2.58
C PHE A 169 0.46 -5.07 -1.43
N GLY A 170 -0.38 -4.06 -1.70
CA GLY A 170 -1.39 -3.56 -0.79
C GLY A 170 -2.70 -3.31 -1.54
N MET A 171 -3.83 -3.59 -0.90
CA MET A 171 -5.15 -3.38 -1.48
C MET A 171 -6.17 -2.98 -0.41
N TYR A 172 -6.95 -1.94 -0.70
CA TYR A 172 -8.11 -1.53 0.09
C TYR A 172 -9.40 -1.83 -0.65
N VAL A 173 -10.36 -2.44 0.05
CA VAL A 173 -11.67 -2.78 -0.51
C VAL A 173 -12.79 -2.22 0.33
N GLN A 174 -13.94 -2.02 -0.31
CA GLN A 174 -15.23 -1.69 0.30
C GLN A 174 -16.22 -2.78 -0.08
N GLU A 175 -16.83 -3.41 0.92
CA GLU A 175 -17.74 -4.52 0.74
C GLU A 175 -19.14 -4.10 1.20
N TYR A 176 -20.08 -4.04 0.26
CA TYR A 176 -21.48 -3.68 0.45
C TYR A 176 -22.32 -4.94 0.41
N ASP A 177 -22.70 -5.44 1.59
CA ASP A 177 -23.39 -6.71 1.76
C ASP A 177 -24.89 -6.64 1.38
N GLU A 178 -25.64 -7.67 1.76
CA GLU A 178 -27.08 -7.77 1.56
C GLU A 178 -27.90 -6.74 2.37
N CYS A 179 -27.34 -6.22 3.47
CA CYS A 179 -27.98 -5.21 4.29
C CYS A 179 -27.82 -3.80 3.70
N CYS A 180 -26.89 -3.60 2.77
CA CYS A 180 -26.71 -2.32 2.10
C CYS A 180 -27.89 -2.03 1.14
N PRO A 181 -28.51 -0.84 1.15
CA PRO A 181 -29.54 -0.47 0.19
C PRO A 181 -29.05 -0.40 -1.27
N THR A 182 -29.98 -0.58 -2.21
CA THR A 182 -29.78 -0.30 -3.65
C THR A 182 -29.29 1.14 -3.84
N PRO A 183 -28.32 1.41 -4.74
CA PRO A 183 -27.78 0.52 -5.77
C PRO A 183 -26.57 -0.32 -5.35
N ASN A 184 -26.12 -0.21 -4.10
CA ASN A 184 -24.84 -0.79 -3.66
C ASN A 184 -24.92 -2.22 -3.12
N THR A 185 -26.12 -2.76 -2.89
CA THR A 185 -26.34 -4.13 -2.38
C THR A 185 -25.55 -5.19 -3.17
N HIS A 186 -24.91 -6.12 -2.46
CA HIS A 186 -24.12 -7.21 -3.04
C HIS A 186 -23.00 -6.76 -3.99
N ARG A 187 -22.30 -5.66 -3.67
CA ARG A 187 -21.17 -5.15 -4.45
C ARG A 187 -19.90 -5.08 -3.64
N VAL A 188 -18.76 -5.37 -4.27
CA VAL A 188 -17.44 -5.02 -3.75
C VAL A 188 -16.78 -3.96 -4.62
N TYR A 189 -16.02 -3.07 -4.01
CA TYR A 189 -15.26 -2.02 -4.70
C TYR A 189 -13.81 -2.03 -4.22
N ILE A 190 -12.88 -2.30 -5.14
CA ILE A 190 -11.44 -2.17 -4.88
C ILE A 190 -11.09 -0.70 -4.99
N SER A 191 -10.90 -0.05 -3.83
CA SER A 191 -10.69 1.39 -3.71
C SER A 191 -9.30 1.81 -4.13
N TYR A 192 -8.30 1.10 -3.62
CA TYR A 192 -6.90 1.36 -3.90
C TYR A 192 -6.17 0.03 -4.05
N LEU A 193 -5.26 -0.02 -5.00
CA LEU A 193 -4.31 -1.11 -5.19
C LEU A 193 -2.97 -0.48 -5.50
N ASP A 194 -1.94 -0.94 -4.80
CA ASP A 194 -0.59 -0.45 -4.99
C ASP A 194 0.42 -1.57 -4.82
N THR A 195 1.60 -1.41 -5.42
CA THR A 195 2.64 -2.45 -5.41
C THR A 195 4.03 -1.84 -5.39
N VAL A 196 4.95 -2.45 -4.65
CA VAL A 196 6.39 -2.21 -4.83
C VAL A 196 7.02 -3.42 -5.51
N HIS A 197 7.87 -3.15 -6.50
CA HIS A 197 8.21 -4.14 -7.52
C HIS A 197 9.29 -5.18 -7.11
N PHE A 198 9.54 -5.37 -5.81
CA PHE A 198 10.66 -6.17 -5.30
C PHE A 198 10.41 -7.68 -5.22
N PHE A 199 9.19 -8.16 -5.52
CA PHE A 199 8.86 -9.58 -5.55
C PHE A 199 9.87 -10.41 -6.37
N ARG A 200 10.28 -11.56 -5.84
CA ARG A 200 11.22 -12.52 -6.44
C ARG A 200 10.55 -13.90 -6.62
N PRO A 201 10.71 -14.57 -7.77
CA PRO A 201 11.42 -14.10 -8.95
C PRO A 201 10.55 -13.08 -9.70
N LYS A 202 11.21 -12.07 -10.29
CA LYS A 202 10.55 -11.00 -11.07
C LYS A 202 9.63 -11.54 -12.18
N LEU A 203 9.94 -12.73 -12.71
CA LEU A 203 9.17 -13.41 -13.75
C LEU A 203 7.70 -13.60 -13.36
N TYR A 204 7.43 -14.02 -12.12
CA TYR A 204 6.09 -14.36 -11.66
C TYR A 204 5.33 -13.22 -11.00
N ARG A 205 6.00 -12.09 -10.74
CA ARG A 205 5.44 -10.92 -10.03
C ARG A 205 4.07 -10.49 -10.55
N GLN A 206 3.92 -10.33 -11.87
CA GLN A 206 2.66 -9.90 -12.47
C GLN A 206 1.54 -10.94 -12.31
N ASP A 207 1.88 -12.22 -12.44
CA ASP A 207 0.91 -13.29 -12.31
C ASP A 207 0.50 -13.50 -10.84
N VAL A 208 1.41 -13.28 -9.88
CA VAL A 208 1.09 -13.26 -8.44
C VAL A 208 0.11 -12.14 -8.09
N TYR A 209 0.27 -10.94 -8.66
CA TYR A 209 -0.71 -9.87 -8.46
C TYR A 209 -2.10 -10.27 -8.99
N HIS A 210 -2.13 -10.95 -10.14
CA HIS A 210 -3.38 -11.51 -10.67
C HIS A 210 -3.94 -12.60 -9.76
N GLU A 211 -3.12 -13.52 -9.22
CA GLU A 211 -3.60 -14.54 -8.28
C GLU A 211 -4.29 -13.93 -7.07
N ILE A 212 -3.70 -12.88 -6.48
CA ILE A 212 -4.28 -12.20 -5.31
C ILE A 212 -5.66 -11.61 -5.67
N LEU A 213 -5.76 -10.91 -6.79
CA LEU A 213 -7.01 -10.31 -7.26
C LEU A 213 -8.07 -11.36 -7.59
N ILE A 214 -7.70 -12.39 -8.34
CA ILE A 214 -8.61 -13.47 -8.73
C ILE A 214 -9.09 -14.21 -7.48
N SER A 215 -8.20 -14.46 -6.51
CA SER A 215 -8.58 -15.07 -5.24
C SER A 215 -9.56 -14.21 -4.45
N TYR A 216 -9.39 -12.89 -4.45
CA TYR A 216 -10.33 -11.98 -3.81
C TYR A 216 -11.70 -11.99 -4.49
N LEU A 217 -11.72 -11.99 -5.83
CA LEU A 217 -12.94 -12.07 -6.62
C LEU A 217 -13.70 -13.38 -6.36
N ASP A 218 -13.00 -14.52 -6.29
CA ASP A 218 -13.60 -15.81 -5.94
C ASP A 218 -14.13 -15.82 -4.50
N TYR A 219 -13.38 -15.27 -3.55
CA TYR A 219 -13.86 -15.09 -2.18
C TYR A 219 -15.15 -14.25 -2.14
N ALA A 220 -15.19 -13.12 -2.83
CA ALA A 220 -16.37 -12.25 -2.88
C ALA A 220 -17.58 -13.00 -3.47
N LYS A 221 -17.40 -13.70 -4.58
CA LYS A 221 -18.44 -14.57 -5.15
C LYS A 221 -18.99 -15.55 -4.11
N GLN A 222 -18.11 -16.28 -3.41
CA GLN A 222 -18.50 -17.29 -2.42
C GLN A 222 -19.24 -16.71 -1.20
N HIS A 223 -19.10 -15.40 -0.95
CA HIS A 223 -19.79 -14.69 0.13
C HIS A 223 -21.04 -13.94 -0.35
N GLY A 224 -21.56 -14.29 -1.53
CA GLY A 224 -22.84 -13.78 -2.02
C GLY A 224 -22.77 -12.38 -2.63
N TYR A 225 -21.58 -11.83 -2.87
CA TYR A 225 -21.47 -10.62 -3.68
C TYR A 225 -21.76 -10.97 -5.14
N MET A 226 -22.48 -10.09 -5.84
CA MET A 226 -22.91 -10.29 -7.23
C MET A 226 -22.05 -9.50 -8.22
N TYR A 227 -21.48 -8.39 -7.77
CA TYR A 227 -20.65 -7.53 -8.61
C TYR A 227 -19.36 -7.12 -7.90
N ALA A 228 -18.29 -7.00 -8.68
CA ALA A 228 -17.06 -6.32 -8.26
C ALA A 228 -16.78 -5.12 -9.14
N HIS A 229 -16.27 -4.08 -8.51
CA HIS A 229 -15.90 -2.83 -9.14
C HIS A 229 -14.43 -2.57 -8.92
N LEU A 230 -13.68 -2.32 -9.99
CA LEU A 230 -12.29 -1.92 -9.92
C LEU A 230 -12.12 -0.62 -10.69
N TRP A 231 -11.68 0.43 -9.99
CA TRP A 231 -11.27 1.67 -10.61
C TRP A 231 -9.76 1.68 -10.79
N ALA A 232 -9.31 1.38 -12.00
CA ALA A 232 -7.91 1.35 -12.36
C ALA A 232 -7.53 2.68 -13.06
N CYS A 233 -6.89 3.56 -12.30
CA CYS A 233 -6.27 4.79 -12.78
C CYS A 233 -4.75 4.69 -12.58
N PRO A 234 -3.92 4.98 -13.60
CA PRO A 234 -2.51 5.23 -13.36
C PRO A 234 -2.38 6.40 -12.39
N THR A 235 -1.57 6.26 -11.33
CA THR A 235 -1.21 7.42 -10.50
C THR A 235 -0.46 8.45 -11.33
N SER A 236 -0.52 9.71 -10.90
CA SER A 236 0.44 10.73 -11.32
C SER A 236 1.77 10.50 -10.59
N LYS A 237 2.86 11.03 -11.15
CA LYS A 237 4.23 10.87 -10.59
C LYS A 237 4.37 11.36 -9.15
N ASP A 238 3.48 12.24 -8.72
CA ASP A 238 3.57 12.94 -7.43
C ASP A 238 2.62 12.35 -6.37
N PHE A 239 1.92 11.26 -6.69
CA PHE A 239 0.91 10.66 -5.81
C PHE A 239 1.10 9.15 -5.70
N ASP A 240 1.29 8.69 -4.46
CA ASP A 240 1.30 7.29 -4.11
C ASP A 240 -0.07 6.87 -3.56
N TYR A 241 -0.56 5.68 -3.91
CA TYR A 241 -1.85 5.20 -3.38
C TYR A 241 -1.71 4.67 -1.96
N ILE A 242 -0.72 3.81 -1.73
CA ILE A 242 -0.51 3.12 -0.43
C ILE A 242 0.96 3.22 -0.01
N PHE A 243 1.89 2.90 -0.90
CA PHE A 243 3.31 2.84 -0.55
C PHE A 243 4.00 4.16 -0.84
N HIS A 244 4.39 4.88 0.20
CA HIS A 244 5.07 6.16 0.04
C HIS A 244 6.46 5.99 -0.61
N CYS A 245 6.76 6.84 -1.58
CA CYS A 245 8.06 6.97 -2.23
C CYS A 245 8.48 5.69 -2.97
N HIS A 246 7.83 5.42 -4.10
CA HIS A 246 8.17 4.29 -4.96
C HIS A 246 9.61 4.34 -5.50
N PRO A 247 10.22 3.18 -5.80
CA PRO A 247 11.53 3.13 -6.44
C PRO A 247 11.54 3.95 -7.75
N PRO A 248 12.51 4.85 -7.99
CA PRO A 248 12.55 5.71 -9.19
C PRO A 248 12.51 4.94 -10.51
N GLU A 249 13.05 3.72 -10.53
CA GLU A 249 13.05 2.80 -11.66
C GLU A 249 11.72 2.08 -11.88
N GLN A 250 10.80 2.12 -10.90
CA GLN A 250 9.47 1.54 -11.01
C GLN A 250 8.59 2.44 -11.88
N ARG A 251 8.49 2.07 -13.17
CA ARG A 251 7.67 2.82 -14.13
C ARG A 251 6.18 2.65 -13.86
N LEU A 252 5.47 3.76 -13.73
CA LEU A 252 4.01 3.77 -13.69
C LEU A 252 3.42 3.27 -15.01
N PRO A 253 2.43 2.36 -14.98
CA PRO A 253 1.83 1.82 -16.19
C PRO A 253 1.04 2.90 -16.92
N LYS A 254 1.23 3.02 -18.24
CA LYS A 254 0.34 3.85 -19.07
C LYS A 254 -1.05 3.22 -19.11
N LEU A 255 -2.10 4.03 -19.29
CA LEU A 255 -3.50 3.59 -19.32
C LEU A 255 -3.76 2.36 -20.22
N LYS A 256 -3.17 2.32 -21.43
CA LYS A 256 -3.29 1.15 -22.33
C LYS A 256 -2.75 -0.13 -21.69
N HIS A 257 -1.57 -0.06 -21.07
CA HIS A 257 -0.94 -1.22 -20.43
C HIS A 257 -1.73 -1.67 -19.20
N LEU A 258 -2.20 -0.73 -18.39
CA LEU A 258 -3.05 -1.05 -17.23
C LEU A 258 -4.34 -1.74 -17.67
N ARG A 259 -4.94 -1.28 -18.78
CA ARG A 259 -6.14 -1.90 -19.36
C ARG A 259 -5.87 -3.32 -19.84
N ASP A 260 -4.77 -3.54 -20.55
CA ASP A 260 -4.44 -4.87 -21.07
C ASP A 260 -4.05 -5.82 -19.92
N TRP A 261 -3.43 -5.29 -18.86
CA TRP A 261 -3.17 -6.01 -17.61
C TRP A 261 -4.48 -6.46 -16.93
N CYS A 262 -5.42 -5.54 -16.70
CA CYS A 262 -6.73 -5.86 -16.14
C CYS A 262 -7.49 -6.88 -16.99
N ARG A 263 -7.47 -6.74 -18.33
CA ARG A 263 -8.09 -7.72 -19.23
C ARG A 263 -7.48 -9.10 -19.08
N LYS A 264 -6.14 -9.21 -19.02
CA LYS A 264 -5.46 -10.49 -18.81
C LYS A 264 -5.93 -11.15 -17.50
N MET A 265 -6.01 -10.39 -16.41
CA MET A 265 -6.54 -10.87 -15.12
C MET A 265 -7.98 -11.38 -15.25
N LEU A 266 -8.87 -10.59 -15.88
CA LEU A 266 -10.29 -10.93 -16.01
C LEU A 266 -10.55 -12.09 -16.95
N TYR A 267 -9.79 -12.24 -18.04
CA TYR A 267 -9.87 -13.43 -18.90
C TYR A 267 -9.56 -14.71 -18.13
N ARG A 268 -8.59 -14.66 -17.21
CA ARG A 268 -8.29 -15.79 -16.33
C ARG A 268 -9.44 -16.04 -15.35
N ALA A 269 -9.98 -15.00 -14.72
CA ALA A 269 -11.13 -15.13 -13.82
C ALA A 269 -12.37 -15.74 -14.53
N ILE A 270 -12.61 -15.40 -15.80
CA ILE A 270 -13.70 -16.00 -16.59
C ILE A 270 -13.38 -17.47 -16.92
N ALA A 271 -12.15 -17.77 -17.36
CA ALA A 271 -11.73 -19.14 -17.67
C ALA A 271 -11.79 -20.08 -16.46
N GLU A 272 -11.60 -19.54 -15.25
CA GLU A 272 -11.71 -20.25 -13.98
C GLU A 272 -13.14 -20.27 -13.40
N HIS A 273 -14.13 -19.79 -14.16
CA HIS A 273 -15.55 -19.73 -13.74
C HIS A 273 -15.78 -18.93 -12.44
N ILE A 274 -14.98 -17.89 -12.23
CA ILE A 274 -15.15 -16.93 -11.13
C ILE A 274 -16.05 -15.78 -11.60
N ALA A 275 -15.77 -15.22 -12.77
CA ALA A 275 -16.58 -14.16 -13.38
C ALA A 275 -17.37 -14.67 -14.60
N ILE A 276 -18.55 -14.10 -14.85
CA ILE A 276 -19.33 -14.33 -16.08
C ILE A 276 -18.79 -13.44 -17.20
N ASP A 277 -18.78 -12.14 -16.95
CA ASP A 277 -18.39 -11.11 -17.89
C ASP A 277 -17.82 -9.90 -17.15
N TYR A 278 -17.30 -8.95 -17.94
CA TYR A 278 -16.93 -7.64 -17.44
C TYR A 278 -17.24 -6.57 -18.47
N LYS A 279 -17.52 -5.35 -17.99
CA LYS A 279 -17.68 -4.16 -18.83
C LYS A 279 -16.66 -3.10 -18.43
N ILE A 280 -16.09 -2.42 -19.43
CA ILE A 280 -15.25 -1.23 -19.25
C ILE A 280 -16.12 -0.02 -19.57
N THR A 281 -16.38 0.85 -18.61
CA THR A 281 -17.36 1.95 -18.74
C THR A 281 -16.73 3.30 -19.09
N VAL A 282 -15.46 3.54 -18.74
CA VAL A 282 -14.81 4.84 -18.93
C VAL A 282 -13.53 4.72 -19.78
N PHE A 283 -13.28 5.68 -20.67
CA PHE A 283 -12.17 5.63 -21.63
C PHE A 283 -10.85 6.20 -21.09
N HIS A 284 -10.91 7.18 -20.16
CA HIS A 284 -9.74 7.84 -19.56
C HIS A 284 -9.31 7.21 -18.23
N VAL A 285 -10.16 6.37 -17.66
CA VAL A 285 -9.96 5.63 -16.42
C VAL A 285 -10.66 4.29 -16.58
N ILE A 286 -10.12 3.20 -16.06
CA ILE A 286 -10.70 1.88 -16.30
C ILE A 286 -11.62 1.58 -15.12
N GLU A 287 -12.90 1.85 -15.27
CA GLU A 287 -13.90 1.29 -14.36
C GLU A 287 -14.37 -0.05 -14.93
N LEU A 288 -14.15 -1.11 -14.15
CA LEU A 288 -14.58 -2.46 -14.45
C LEU A 288 -15.78 -2.80 -13.61
N VAL A 289 -16.87 -3.23 -14.26
CA VAL A 289 -17.98 -3.90 -13.59
C VAL A 289 -17.87 -5.38 -13.93
N ILE A 290 -17.58 -6.19 -12.93
CA ILE A 290 -17.39 -7.64 -13.03
C ILE A 290 -18.64 -8.28 -12.45
N ARG A 291 -19.27 -9.20 -13.17
CA ARG A 291 -20.41 -9.96 -12.67
C ARG A 291 -19.97 -11.36 -12.28
N PHE A 292 -20.36 -11.81 -11.09
CA PHE A 292 -20.07 -13.16 -10.62
C PHE A 292 -21.09 -14.18 -11.11
N LEU A 293 -20.65 -15.44 -11.21
CA LEU A 293 -21.55 -16.58 -11.41
C LEU A 293 -22.38 -16.79 -10.13
N ALA A 294 -23.71 -16.90 -10.30
CA ALA A 294 -24.62 -17.28 -9.23
C ALA A 294 -24.43 -18.75 -8.84
#